data_AF-A0A524M484-F1
#
_entry.id   AF-A0A524M484-F1
#
_cell.length_a   1.000
_cell.length_b   1.000
_cell.length_c   1.000
_cell.angle_alpha   90.00
_cell.angle_beta   90.00
_cell.angle_gamma   90.00
#
_symmetry.space_group_name_H-M   'P 1'
#
loop_
_entity.id
_entity.type
_entity.pdbx_description
1 polymer ?
#
loop_
_entity_poly.entity_id
_entity_poly.type
_entity_poly.pdbx_seq_one_letter_code
_entity_poly.pdbx_strand_id
1 'polypeptide(L)'
;MEEKRDQRRQTRRKRRTVRKSKRRFRAGQKTHRFLRATVGRTLGLMLRPVAENDEIFRDLKRPFLVLGNHISVWDPFVVNILIPEAIHYVVSDANFRSKFMEFGLGLVGSIPKTKAMSDLQTVKNIMKVRMADEVIGIFPEGQSSWDGHSLPLYYSTAKLAKLLKIPVVTANISGSYLAQARWARKRRKGPIRVRFDIAFTPEELREKTAEEIDAGIVSMLHHNEFEFNRKARFRYPGKALAEYAEIVLFTCPQCEAMSTMRSHDDRLSCSSCGYEVRYDEYGFFQPVTGDLKFDNIHDWHKWQEPLLYERLDRYVDGKDTAAFFSEEVTVEIGYKSMPLEAYRQGSIHFFADRIDISAKGHETESLSIGGIVGLNVQNKERLEFYHGEDLFRITAADPRACILKWDMAVRHLHDRQKPEEQPGA
;
A
#
# COMPACT_ATOMS: atom_id res chain seq x y z
N MET A 1 38.93 8.08 -0.41
CA MET A 1 37.58 7.72 -0.93
C MET A 1 36.48 8.09 0.07
N GLU A 2 36.72 7.85 1.35
CA GLU A 2 35.90 8.25 2.50
C GLU A 2 35.64 9.76 2.57
N GLU A 3 36.66 10.59 2.29
CA GLU A 3 36.54 12.06 2.21
C GLU A 3 35.52 12.55 1.16
N LYS A 4 35.44 11.90 -0.02
CA LYS A 4 34.44 12.26 -1.04
C LYS A 4 33.03 11.83 -0.64
N ARG A 5 32.90 10.71 0.10
CA ARG A 5 31.65 10.25 0.73
C ARG A 5 31.19 11.23 1.81
N ASP A 6 32.11 11.71 2.64
CA ASP A 6 31.84 12.66 3.72
C ASP A 6 31.57 14.09 3.23
N GLN A 7 32.26 14.57 2.19
CA GLN A 7 31.92 15.85 1.56
C GLN A 7 30.53 15.83 0.92
N ARG A 8 30.13 14.71 0.29
CA ARG A 8 28.75 14.54 -0.21
C ARG A 8 27.75 14.51 0.94
N ARG A 9 28.05 13.83 2.06
CA ARG A 9 27.21 13.82 3.28
C ARG A 9 27.08 15.22 3.92
N GLN A 10 28.15 16.01 3.97
CA GLN A 10 28.15 17.38 4.51
C GLN A 10 27.41 18.38 3.61
N THR A 11 27.56 18.26 2.29
CA THR A 11 26.81 19.09 1.32
C THR A 11 25.32 18.77 1.36
N ARG A 12 24.98 17.47 1.50
CA ARG A 12 23.63 17.00 1.80
C ARG A 12 23.12 17.58 3.11
N ARG A 13 23.95 17.67 4.17
CA ARG A 13 23.64 18.30 5.49
C ARG A 13 23.25 19.78 5.39
N LYS A 14 23.99 20.61 4.65
CA LYS A 14 23.69 22.05 4.51
C LYS A 14 22.38 22.34 3.77
N ARG A 15 21.96 21.49 2.82
CA ARG A 15 20.64 21.59 2.17
C ARG A 15 19.47 21.22 3.12
N ARG A 16 19.72 20.53 4.25
CA ARG A 16 18.72 20.01 5.22
C ARG A 16 17.95 21.11 5.97
N THR A 17 18.54 22.29 6.19
CA THR A 17 17.94 23.37 7.00
C THR A 17 16.97 24.26 6.23
N VAL A 18 17.15 24.40 4.92
CA VAL A 18 16.46 25.45 4.12
C VAL A 18 15.03 25.06 3.73
N ARG A 19 14.70 23.76 3.58
CA ARG A 19 13.39 23.31 3.05
C ARG A 19 12.31 23.01 4.11
N LYS A 20 12.64 23.14 5.41
CA LYS A 20 11.74 22.82 6.54
C LYS A 20 10.60 23.83 6.77
N SER A 21 10.64 25.01 6.15
CA SER A 21 9.71 26.10 6.45
C SER A 21 8.78 26.40 5.27
N LYS A 22 7.46 26.41 5.55
CA LYS A 22 6.32 26.89 4.72
C LYS A 22 5.59 25.90 3.80
N ARG A 23 5.14 24.74 4.29
CA ARG A 23 3.97 24.07 3.69
C ARG A 23 2.68 24.61 4.33
N ARG A 24 1.83 25.27 3.54
CA ARG A 24 0.51 25.76 3.96
C ARG A 24 -0.49 24.61 3.87
N PHE A 25 -1.04 24.19 5.01
CA PHE A 25 -2.06 23.14 5.12
C PHE A 25 -3.46 23.74 5.03
N ARG A 26 -3.85 24.26 3.86
CA ARG A 26 -5.22 24.73 3.64
C ARG A 26 -5.68 24.39 2.23
N ALA A 27 -6.60 23.45 2.12
CA ALA A 27 -7.44 23.31 0.93
C ALA A 27 -8.53 24.39 1.06
N GLY A 28 -8.39 25.51 0.34
CA GLY A 28 -9.42 26.54 0.37
C GLY A 28 -10.75 25.96 -0.12
N GLN A 29 -11.86 26.23 0.58
CA GLN A 29 -13.19 25.73 0.17
C GLN A 29 -13.55 26.07 -1.28
N LYS A 30 -13.05 27.21 -1.80
CA LYS A 30 -13.19 27.60 -3.22
C LYS A 30 -12.42 26.66 -4.15
N THR A 31 -11.19 26.31 -3.79
CA THR A 31 -10.36 25.34 -4.51
C THR A 31 -11.02 23.97 -4.52
N HIS A 32 -11.54 23.51 -3.37
CA HIS A 32 -12.28 22.24 -3.30
C HIS A 32 -13.50 22.25 -4.23
N ARG A 33 -14.34 23.31 -4.18
CA ARG A 33 -15.50 23.44 -5.09
C ARG A 33 -15.09 23.40 -6.56
N PHE A 34 -14.02 24.11 -6.92
CA PHE A 34 -13.49 24.10 -8.28
C PHE A 34 -13.01 22.71 -8.70
N LEU A 35 -12.22 22.02 -7.87
CA LEU A 35 -11.73 20.68 -8.14
C LEU A 35 -12.87 19.66 -8.23
N ARG A 36 -13.88 19.77 -7.37
CA ARG A 36 -15.08 18.92 -7.41
C ARG A 36 -15.85 19.13 -8.71
N ALA A 37 -16.03 20.38 -9.15
CA ALA A 37 -16.75 20.71 -10.40
C ALA A 37 -16.00 20.29 -11.67
N THR A 38 -14.66 20.21 -11.61
CA THR A 38 -13.79 19.86 -12.76
C THR A 38 -13.35 18.40 -12.68
N VAL A 39 -12.29 18.13 -11.92
CA VAL A 39 -11.68 16.81 -11.75
C VAL A 39 -12.66 15.81 -11.13
N GLY A 40 -13.43 16.23 -10.12
CA GLY A 40 -14.42 15.39 -9.46
C GLY A 40 -15.51 14.89 -10.40
N ARG A 41 -15.99 15.74 -11.32
CA ARG A 41 -16.99 15.35 -12.33
C ARG A 41 -16.42 14.34 -13.32
N THR A 42 -15.21 14.56 -13.82
CA THR A 42 -14.53 13.62 -14.73
C THR A 42 -14.27 12.27 -14.05
N LEU A 43 -13.75 12.29 -12.82
CA LEU A 43 -13.53 11.07 -12.04
C LEU A 43 -14.85 10.37 -11.69
N GLY A 44 -15.91 11.11 -11.37
CA GLY A 44 -17.24 10.54 -11.12
C GLY A 44 -17.81 9.82 -12.33
N LEU A 45 -17.65 10.36 -13.54
CA LEU A 45 -18.06 9.71 -14.79
C LEU A 45 -17.19 8.49 -15.13
N MET A 46 -15.90 8.55 -14.80
CA MET A 46 -14.94 7.47 -15.05
C MET A 46 -15.14 6.30 -14.07
N LEU A 47 -15.19 6.59 -12.77
CA LEU A 47 -15.25 5.64 -11.67
C LEU A 47 -16.66 5.12 -11.41
N ARG A 48 -17.68 5.96 -11.62
CA ARG A 48 -19.11 5.68 -11.38
C ARG A 48 -19.38 5.08 -10.00
N PRO A 49 -18.88 5.70 -8.92
CA PRO A 49 -19.08 5.16 -7.59
C PRO A 49 -20.54 5.32 -7.16
N VAL A 50 -21.06 4.34 -6.43
CA VAL A 50 -22.40 4.35 -5.84
C VAL A 50 -22.23 4.41 -4.33
N ALA A 51 -22.88 5.38 -3.69
CA ALA A 51 -22.95 5.43 -2.24
C ALA A 51 -24.10 4.58 -1.72
N GLU A 52 -23.88 3.93 -0.60
CA GLU A 52 -24.89 3.28 0.22
C GLU A 52 -24.90 3.98 1.58
N ASN A 53 -26.09 4.31 2.10
CA ASN A 53 -26.28 5.03 3.36
C ASN A 53 -25.62 6.42 3.38
N ASP A 54 -25.71 7.19 2.29
CA ASP A 54 -25.17 8.56 2.20
C ASP A 54 -26.08 9.62 2.83
N GLU A 55 -27.32 9.27 3.17
CA GLU A 55 -28.25 10.10 3.92
C GLU A 55 -27.69 10.58 5.27
N ILE A 56 -26.74 9.83 5.87
CA ILE A 56 -26.07 10.22 7.12
C ILE A 56 -25.42 11.60 7.02
N PHE A 57 -24.97 12.01 5.83
CA PHE A 57 -24.30 13.29 5.61
C PHE A 57 -25.25 14.49 5.59
N ARG A 58 -26.57 14.27 5.63
CA ARG A 58 -27.54 15.37 5.79
C ARG A 58 -27.46 15.96 7.20
N ASP A 59 -27.36 15.08 8.20
CA ASP A 59 -27.38 15.45 9.61
C ASP A 59 -25.98 15.53 10.21
N LEU A 60 -25.04 14.70 9.73
CA LEU A 60 -23.65 14.73 10.20
C LEU A 60 -22.96 16.04 9.79
N LYS A 61 -22.59 16.85 10.79
CA LYS A 61 -21.82 18.09 10.59
C LYS A 61 -20.32 17.85 10.82
N ARG A 62 -19.50 18.69 10.18
CA ARG A 62 -18.05 18.73 10.44
C ARG A 62 -17.79 19.21 11.88
N PRO A 63 -16.64 18.85 12.47
CA PRO A 63 -15.63 17.91 11.95
C PRO A 63 -16.02 16.44 12.22
N PHE A 64 -15.59 15.53 11.34
CA PHE A 64 -15.66 14.09 11.56
C PHE A 64 -14.43 13.39 10.96
N LEU A 65 -14.16 12.18 11.44
CA LEU A 65 -13.09 11.31 10.97
C LEU A 65 -13.67 10.26 10.03
N VAL A 66 -13.16 10.15 8.81
CA VAL A 66 -13.51 9.10 7.86
C VAL A 66 -12.40 8.04 7.86
N LEU A 67 -12.79 6.80 8.13
CA LEU A 67 -11.92 5.62 8.06
C LEU A 67 -12.39 4.72 6.93
N GLY A 68 -11.53 4.36 5.98
CA GLY A 68 -11.91 3.45 4.88
C GLY A 68 -10.98 2.25 4.78
N ASN A 69 -11.48 1.11 4.32
CA ASN A 69 -10.63 0.02 3.86
C ASN A 69 -9.93 0.44 2.56
N HIS A 70 -8.77 -0.15 2.27
CA HIS A 70 -7.96 0.26 1.12
C HIS A 70 -7.65 -0.92 0.21
N ILE A 71 -8.42 -1.08 -0.86
CA ILE A 71 -8.31 -2.20 -1.80
C ILE A 71 -7.87 -1.75 -3.20
N SER A 72 -7.85 -0.45 -3.51
CA SER A 72 -7.35 0.11 -4.77
C SER A 72 -6.76 1.51 -4.60
N VAL A 73 -5.89 1.91 -5.53
CA VAL A 73 -5.32 3.27 -5.58
C VAL A 73 -6.37 4.37 -5.80
N TRP A 74 -7.58 4.01 -6.26
CA TRP A 74 -8.66 4.96 -6.51
C TRP A 74 -9.51 5.29 -5.28
N ASP A 75 -9.39 4.52 -4.21
CA ASP A 75 -10.27 4.62 -3.04
C ASP A 75 -10.37 6.03 -2.45
N PRO A 76 -9.26 6.79 -2.26
CA PRO A 76 -9.36 8.17 -1.74
C PRO A 76 -10.20 9.08 -2.64
N PHE A 77 -10.13 8.88 -3.97
CA PHE A 77 -10.90 9.64 -4.94
C PHE A 77 -12.38 9.23 -4.95
N VAL A 78 -12.63 7.92 -4.89
CA VAL A 78 -13.98 7.34 -4.79
C VAL A 78 -14.72 7.93 -3.59
N VAL A 79 -14.11 7.87 -2.40
CA VAL A 79 -14.72 8.40 -1.17
C VAL A 79 -14.91 9.92 -1.25
N ASN A 80 -13.92 10.66 -1.76
CA ASN A 80 -14.00 12.12 -1.86
C ASN A 80 -15.05 12.62 -2.88
N ILE A 81 -15.43 11.80 -3.87
CA ILE A 81 -16.53 12.13 -4.78
C ILE A 81 -17.87 12.00 -4.06
N LEU A 82 -18.04 10.97 -3.23
CA LEU A 82 -19.30 10.64 -2.58
C LEU A 82 -19.58 11.49 -1.34
N ILE A 83 -18.54 11.91 -0.60
CA ILE A 83 -18.70 12.80 0.54
C ILE A 83 -18.83 14.26 0.05
N PRO A 84 -19.80 15.06 0.56
CA PRO A 84 -19.96 16.46 0.15
C PRO A 84 -18.78 17.37 0.52
N GLU A 85 -18.15 17.04 1.65
CA GLU A 85 -17.16 17.85 2.34
C GLU A 85 -15.73 17.54 1.85
N ALA A 86 -14.81 18.51 1.97
CA ALA A 86 -13.41 18.31 1.61
C ALA A 86 -12.69 17.42 2.63
N ILE A 87 -12.04 16.36 2.17
CA ILE A 87 -11.34 15.40 3.06
C ILE A 87 -9.83 15.62 3.04
N HIS A 88 -9.26 15.79 4.24
CA HIS A 88 -7.81 15.88 4.45
C HIS A 88 -7.23 14.50 4.74
N TYR A 89 -6.78 13.81 3.68
CA TYR A 89 -6.19 12.48 3.83
C TYR A 89 -4.80 12.51 4.46
N VAL A 90 -4.53 11.55 5.36
CA VAL A 90 -3.18 11.22 5.80
C VAL A 90 -2.50 10.38 4.72
N VAL A 91 -1.41 10.90 4.15
CA VAL A 91 -0.73 10.33 2.98
C VAL A 91 0.76 10.16 3.25
N SER A 92 1.36 9.07 2.77
CA SER A 92 2.81 8.85 2.85
C SER A 92 3.60 10.00 2.21
N ASP A 93 4.66 10.45 2.87
CA ASP A 93 5.56 11.51 2.37
C ASP A 93 6.24 11.12 1.05
N ALA A 94 6.40 9.83 0.77
CA ALA A 94 6.88 9.30 -0.50
C ALA A 94 6.03 9.76 -1.70
N ASN A 95 4.72 9.96 -1.52
CA ASN A 95 3.82 10.43 -2.58
C ASN A 95 4.06 11.91 -2.94
N PHE A 96 4.70 12.67 -2.06
CA PHE A 96 5.05 14.08 -2.31
C PHE A 96 6.39 14.24 -3.03
N ARG A 97 7.05 13.16 -3.48
CA ARG A 97 8.36 13.27 -4.17
C ARG A 97 8.24 13.78 -5.61
N SER A 98 7.13 13.51 -6.30
CA SER A 98 6.86 14.08 -7.63
C SER A 98 6.29 15.49 -7.48
N LYS A 99 6.83 16.47 -8.21
CA LYS A 99 6.33 17.87 -8.20
C LYS A 99 4.83 17.96 -8.57
N PHE A 100 4.36 17.10 -9.47
CA PHE A 100 2.96 17.03 -9.86
C PHE A 100 2.07 16.54 -8.72
N MET A 101 2.48 15.44 -8.07
CA MET A 101 1.75 14.90 -6.92
C MET A 101 1.85 15.81 -5.71
N GLU A 102 3.00 16.45 -5.46
CA GLU A 102 3.17 17.45 -4.40
C GLU A 102 2.19 18.61 -4.58
N PHE A 103 2.05 19.13 -5.81
CA PHE A 103 1.10 20.18 -6.13
C PHE A 103 -0.35 19.71 -5.93
N GLY A 104 -0.73 18.56 -6.50
CA GLY A 104 -2.08 18.00 -6.36
C GLY A 104 -2.48 17.72 -4.92
N LEU A 105 -1.62 17.02 -4.16
CA LEU A 105 -1.82 16.72 -2.74
C LEU A 105 -1.84 18.00 -1.88
N GLY A 106 -1.06 19.02 -2.27
CA GLY A 106 -1.09 20.34 -1.65
C GLY A 106 -2.43 21.06 -1.87
N LEU A 107 -3.02 20.96 -3.06
CA LEU A 107 -4.32 21.57 -3.38
C LEU A 107 -5.48 20.95 -2.60
N VAL A 108 -5.44 19.65 -2.36
CA VAL A 108 -6.45 18.93 -1.56
C VAL A 108 -6.11 18.89 -0.07
N GLY A 109 -5.00 19.52 0.35
CA GLY A 109 -4.65 19.68 1.76
C GLY A 109 -4.26 18.39 2.48
N SER A 110 -3.66 17.42 1.79
CA SER A 110 -3.23 16.15 2.39
C SER A 110 -2.19 16.33 3.50
N ILE A 111 -2.30 15.50 4.53
CA ILE A 111 -1.43 15.49 5.71
C ILE A 111 -0.29 14.49 5.48
N PRO A 112 0.98 14.93 5.36
CA PRO A 112 2.10 14.03 5.14
C PRO A 112 2.44 13.20 6.38
N LYS A 113 2.67 11.90 6.21
CA LYS A 113 3.19 10.96 7.21
C LYS A 113 4.50 10.32 6.71
N THR A 114 5.58 10.43 7.48
CA THR A 114 6.87 9.77 7.16
C THR A 114 6.91 8.38 7.79
N LYS A 115 7.17 7.33 7.00
CA LYS A 115 7.15 5.91 7.45
C LYS A 115 8.29 5.49 8.41
N ALA A 116 9.03 6.43 9.01
CA ALA A 116 10.18 6.11 9.87
C ALA A 116 10.54 7.19 10.93
N MET A 117 9.83 8.31 11.03
CA MET A 117 10.16 9.38 11.99
C MET A 117 8.92 10.08 12.59
N SER A 118 8.96 10.24 13.91
CA SER A 118 8.02 10.91 14.83
C SER A 118 6.58 11.16 14.32
N ASP A 119 5.65 10.30 14.75
CA ASP A 119 4.21 10.46 14.55
C ASP A 119 3.65 11.78 15.13
N LEU A 120 4.38 12.42 16.05
CA LEU A 120 3.95 13.66 16.72
C LEU A 120 3.63 14.80 15.76
N GLN A 121 4.39 14.98 14.67
CA GLN A 121 4.11 16.05 13.71
C GLN A 121 2.83 15.79 12.92
N THR A 122 2.59 14.54 12.52
CA THR A 122 1.37 14.10 11.84
C THR A 122 0.16 14.34 12.75
N VAL A 123 0.23 13.90 14.01
CA VAL A 123 -0.84 14.12 15.01
C VAL A 123 -1.10 15.61 15.21
N LYS A 124 -0.07 16.44 15.34
CA LYS A 124 -0.23 17.91 15.43
C LYS A 124 -0.97 18.50 14.22
N ASN A 125 -0.69 18.01 13.02
CA ASN A 125 -1.38 18.49 11.81
C ASN A 125 -2.84 18.02 11.77
N ILE A 126 -3.11 16.77 12.16
CA ILE A 126 -4.48 16.24 12.27
C ILE A 126 -5.29 17.08 13.28
N MET A 127 -4.70 17.40 14.44
CA MET A 127 -5.35 18.27 15.43
C MET A 127 -5.66 19.66 14.89
N LYS A 128 -4.82 20.23 14.02
CA LYS A 128 -5.10 21.52 13.36
C LYS A 128 -6.31 21.44 12.41
N VAL A 129 -6.44 20.35 11.64
CA VAL A 129 -7.59 20.12 10.77
C VAL A 129 -8.87 19.97 11.60
N ARG A 130 -8.81 19.18 12.68
CA ARG A 130 -9.91 19.07 13.65
C ARG A 130 -10.32 20.44 14.20
N MET A 131 -9.36 21.24 14.67
CA MET A 131 -9.63 22.59 15.23
C MET A 131 -10.13 23.61 14.20
N ALA A 132 -10.00 23.30 12.90
CA ALA A 132 -10.54 24.11 11.82
C ALA A 132 -11.94 23.66 11.37
N ASP A 133 -12.57 22.72 12.10
CA ASP A 133 -13.84 22.09 11.76
C ASP A 133 -13.85 21.47 10.34
N GLU A 134 -12.74 20.83 9.97
CA GLU A 134 -12.54 20.15 8.70
C GLU A 134 -12.57 18.61 8.85
N VAL A 135 -12.79 17.90 7.73
CA VAL A 135 -12.92 16.44 7.72
C VAL A 135 -11.55 15.78 7.53
N ILE A 136 -11.26 14.77 8.33
CA ILE A 136 -10.00 14.01 8.27
C ILE A 136 -10.27 12.66 7.63
N GLY A 137 -9.41 12.23 6.71
CA GLY A 137 -9.50 10.91 6.07
C GLY A 137 -8.28 10.04 6.39
N ILE A 138 -8.50 8.79 6.81
CA ILE A 138 -7.43 7.83 7.07
C ILE A 138 -7.81 6.47 6.49
N PHE A 139 -6.87 5.83 5.80
CA PHE A 139 -6.94 4.41 5.47
C PHE A 139 -6.07 3.67 6.50
N PRO A 140 -6.67 3.03 7.53
CA PRO A 140 -5.94 2.52 8.68
C PRO A 140 -5.06 1.30 8.38
N GLU A 141 -5.18 0.72 7.19
CA GLU A 141 -4.28 -0.32 6.64
C GLU A 141 -2.90 0.24 6.24
N GLY A 142 -2.82 1.55 5.94
CA GLY A 142 -1.59 2.28 5.54
C GLY A 142 -0.98 1.89 4.19
N GLN A 143 -1.56 0.93 3.49
CA GLN A 143 -1.32 0.61 2.08
C GLN A 143 -2.57 -0.04 1.49
N SER A 144 -2.68 -0.07 0.16
CA SER A 144 -3.76 -0.81 -0.49
C SER A 144 -3.43 -2.30 -0.56
N SER A 145 -4.44 -3.14 -0.39
CA SER A 145 -4.38 -4.59 -0.52
C SER A 145 -3.77 -5.04 -1.85
N TRP A 146 -3.06 -6.17 -1.81
CA TRP A 146 -2.50 -6.83 -2.99
C TRP A 146 -3.45 -7.83 -3.62
N ASP A 147 -4.31 -8.42 -2.81
CA ASP A 147 -5.14 -9.57 -3.18
C ASP A 147 -6.64 -9.29 -3.08
N GLY A 148 -7.07 -8.15 -2.54
CA GLY A 148 -8.48 -7.75 -2.45
C GLY A 148 -9.14 -8.09 -1.11
N HIS A 149 -8.37 -8.59 -0.15
CA HIS A 149 -8.78 -8.73 1.25
C HIS A 149 -8.27 -7.55 2.09
N SER A 150 -9.04 -7.08 3.06
CA SER A 150 -8.61 -6.02 4.00
C SER A 150 -7.35 -6.45 4.76
N LEU A 151 -6.41 -5.52 4.93
CA LEU A 151 -5.21 -5.74 5.73
C LEU A 151 -5.46 -5.48 7.23
N PRO A 152 -4.56 -5.94 8.12
CA PRO A 152 -4.59 -5.56 9.52
C PRO A 152 -4.53 -4.04 9.70
N LEU A 153 -5.35 -3.52 10.61
CA LEU A 153 -5.40 -2.09 10.90
C LEU A 153 -4.35 -1.69 11.93
N TYR A 154 -3.82 -0.48 11.81
CA TYR A 154 -2.97 0.07 12.87
C TYR A 154 -3.81 0.45 14.09
N TYR A 155 -3.56 -0.21 15.23
CA TYR A 155 -4.18 0.06 16.53
C TYR A 155 -4.05 1.54 16.99
N SER A 156 -3.03 2.25 16.52
CA SER A 156 -2.87 3.70 16.76
C SER A 156 -4.02 4.54 16.18
N THR A 157 -4.77 4.01 15.21
CA THR A 157 -5.98 4.64 14.67
C THR A 157 -7.08 4.76 15.72
N ALA A 158 -7.30 3.71 16.53
CA ALA A 158 -8.29 3.74 17.59
C ALA A 158 -7.92 4.76 18.69
N LYS A 159 -6.64 4.81 19.07
CA LYS A 159 -6.11 5.85 19.98
C LYS A 159 -6.31 7.26 19.42
N LEU A 160 -6.08 7.45 18.13
CA LEU A 160 -6.31 8.72 17.46
C LEU A 160 -7.79 9.10 17.45
N ALA A 161 -8.70 8.18 17.11
CA ALA A 161 -10.14 8.42 17.14
C ALA A 161 -10.59 8.90 18.54
N LYS A 162 -10.16 8.18 19.59
CA LYS A 162 -10.43 8.54 20.99
C LYS A 162 -9.86 9.91 21.38
N LEU A 163 -8.66 10.25 20.90
CA LEU A 163 -8.05 11.57 21.10
C LEU A 163 -8.85 12.69 20.41
N LEU A 164 -9.35 12.42 19.20
CA LEU A 164 -10.07 13.39 18.40
C LEU A 164 -11.49 13.66 18.94
N LYS A 165 -12.17 12.72 19.60
CA LYS A 165 -13.51 12.96 20.19
C LYS A 165 -14.48 13.65 19.21
N ILE A 166 -14.43 13.27 17.95
CA ILE A 166 -15.34 13.71 16.87
C ILE A 166 -15.99 12.45 16.29
N PRO A 167 -17.15 12.54 15.63
CA PRO A 167 -17.78 11.37 15.02
C PRO A 167 -16.82 10.62 14.09
N VAL A 168 -16.86 9.28 14.14
CA VAL A 168 -16.11 8.39 13.26
C VAL A 168 -17.08 7.78 12.26
N VAL A 169 -16.82 7.97 10.99
CA VAL A 169 -17.55 7.38 9.86
C VAL A 169 -16.66 6.35 9.20
N THR A 170 -17.17 5.14 9.00
CA THR A 170 -16.52 4.14 8.17
C THR A 170 -16.99 4.27 6.73
N ALA A 171 -16.07 4.12 5.79
CA ALA A 171 -16.33 4.04 4.35
C ALA A 171 -15.86 2.67 3.86
N ASN A 172 -16.76 1.67 3.88
CA ASN A 172 -16.44 0.32 3.41
C ASN A 172 -16.64 0.24 1.89
N ILE A 173 -15.54 0.04 1.18
CA ILE A 173 -15.41 0.10 -0.28
C ILE A 173 -15.39 -1.32 -0.84
N SER A 174 -16.19 -1.54 -1.88
CA SER A 174 -16.29 -2.84 -2.59
C SER A 174 -16.32 -2.62 -4.11
N GLY A 175 -15.80 -3.59 -4.87
CA GLY A 175 -15.73 -3.52 -6.34
C GLY A 175 -14.52 -2.74 -6.88
N SER A 176 -13.87 -1.93 -6.04
CA SER A 176 -12.74 -1.09 -6.42
C SER A 176 -11.49 -1.94 -6.77
N TYR A 177 -11.30 -3.07 -6.08
CA TYR A 177 -10.20 -4.00 -6.39
C TYR A 177 -10.40 -4.68 -7.75
N LEU A 178 -11.61 -5.20 -8.03
CA LEU A 178 -11.87 -5.81 -9.34
C LEU A 178 -11.82 -4.78 -10.48
N ALA A 179 -12.16 -3.52 -10.20
CA ALA A 179 -12.02 -2.42 -11.15
C ALA A 179 -10.54 -2.09 -11.45
N GLN A 180 -9.66 -2.03 -10.44
CA GLN A 180 -8.22 -1.90 -10.67
C GLN A 180 -7.42 -2.43 -9.48
N ALA A 181 -7.07 -3.71 -9.57
CA ALA A 181 -6.24 -4.37 -8.59
C ALA A 181 -4.84 -3.78 -8.55
N ARG A 182 -4.15 -3.93 -7.42
CA ARG A 182 -2.80 -3.41 -7.24
C ARG A 182 -1.82 -4.03 -8.23
N TRP A 183 -2.00 -5.21 -8.78
CA TRP A 183 -1.13 -5.76 -9.83
C TRP A 183 -1.55 -5.37 -11.26
N ALA A 184 -2.85 -5.11 -11.51
CA ALA A 184 -3.38 -4.85 -12.85
C ALA A 184 -2.90 -3.53 -13.47
N ARG A 185 -2.46 -3.54 -14.74
CA ARG A 185 -2.01 -2.31 -15.44
C ARG A 185 -3.14 -1.41 -15.90
N LYS A 186 -4.27 -2.00 -16.31
CA LYS A 186 -5.40 -1.28 -16.88
C LYS A 186 -6.59 -1.33 -15.94
N ARG A 187 -7.30 -0.21 -15.86
CA ARG A 187 -8.60 -0.15 -15.20
C ARG A 187 -9.64 -0.92 -16.00
N ARG A 188 -10.52 -1.64 -15.31
CA ARG A 188 -11.72 -2.29 -15.81
C ARG A 188 -12.94 -1.44 -15.47
N LYS A 189 -13.93 -1.44 -16.35
CA LYS A 189 -15.22 -0.79 -16.06
C LYS A 189 -16.03 -1.75 -15.20
N GLY A 190 -16.59 -1.27 -14.09
CA GLY A 190 -17.45 -2.05 -13.22
C GLY A 190 -17.98 -1.16 -12.09
N PRO A 191 -18.98 -1.65 -11.35
CA PRO A 191 -19.55 -0.91 -10.22
C PRO A 191 -18.52 -0.82 -9.09
N ILE A 192 -18.42 0.36 -8.50
CA ILE A 192 -17.69 0.59 -7.24
C ILE A 192 -18.72 1.09 -6.24
N ARG A 193 -18.79 0.45 -5.08
CA ARG A 193 -19.75 0.79 -4.03
C ARG A 193 -19.01 1.24 -2.78
N VAL A 194 -19.57 2.22 -2.08
CA VAL A 194 -19.08 2.64 -0.77
C VAL A 194 -20.24 2.73 0.19
N ARG A 195 -20.22 1.91 1.24
CA ARG A 195 -21.15 2.00 2.34
C ARG A 195 -20.58 2.92 3.42
N PHE A 196 -21.38 3.90 3.82
CA PHE A 196 -21.04 4.78 4.92
C PHE A 196 -21.81 4.41 6.18
N ASP A 197 -21.14 4.28 7.31
CA ASP A 197 -21.80 4.04 8.60
C ASP A 197 -21.14 4.89 9.69
N ILE A 198 -21.92 5.39 10.65
CA ILE A 198 -21.35 6.05 11.84
C ILE A 198 -20.87 4.93 12.77
N ALA A 199 -19.55 4.77 12.87
CA ALA A 199 -18.94 3.76 13.72
C ALA A 199 -18.99 4.15 15.19
N PHE A 200 -18.71 5.43 15.49
CA PHE A 200 -18.72 5.95 16.85
C PHE A 200 -19.12 7.43 16.88
N THR A 201 -19.95 7.76 17.85
CA THR A 201 -20.25 9.13 18.27
C THR A 201 -19.16 9.69 19.21
N PRO A 202 -19.06 11.02 19.38
CA PRO A 202 -18.16 11.62 20.36
C PRO A 202 -18.36 11.10 21.79
N GLU A 203 -19.59 10.79 22.16
CA GLU A 203 -20.00 10.24 23.46
C GLU A 203 -19.42 8.83 23.64
N GLU A 204 -19.66 7.94 22.69
CA GLU A 204 -19.14 6.57 22.72
C GLU A 204 -17.61 6.53 22.74
N LEU A 205 -16.94 7.42 22.00
CA LEU A 205 -15.47 7.51 22.03
C LEU A 205 -14.93 7.90 23.41
N ARG A 206 -15.68 8.68 24.20
CA ARG A 206 -15.26 9.03 25.57
C ARG A 206 -15.34 7.82 26.49
N GLU A 207 -16.39 7.02 26.35
CA GLU A 207 -16.71 5.89 27.21
C GLU A 207 -15.88 4.64 26.88
N LYS A 208 -15.83 4.24 25.61
CA LYS A 208 -15.20 2.97 25.17
C LYS A 208 -13.69 2.97 25.29
N THR A 209 -13.08 1.83 25.57
CA THR A 209 -11.62 1.68 25.55
C THR A 209 -11.06 1.79 24.13
N ALA A 210 -9.75 1.96 23.98
CA ALA A 210 -9.13 1.99 22.65
C ALA A 210 -9.24 0.63 21.95
N GLU A 211 -9.23 -0.47 22.72
CA GLU A 211 -9.40 -1.85 22.24
C GLU A 211 -10.81 -2.08 21.69
N GLU A 212 -11.85 -1.60 22.40
CA GLU A 212 -13.24 -1.71 21.93
C GLU A 212 -13.46 -0.89 20.65
N ILE A 213 -12.86 0.30 20.57
CA ILE A 213 -12.91 1.15 19.38
C ILE A 213 -12.20 0.45 18.21
N ASP A 214 -11.02 -0.12 18.45
CA ASP A 214 -10.25 -0.85 17.43
C ASP A 214 -11.05 -2.04 16.87
N ALA A 215 -11.58 -2.89 17.76
CA ALA A 215 -12.38 -4.04 17.38
C ALA A 215 -13.62 -3.64 16.54
N GLY A 216 -14.30 -2.56 16.93
CA GLY A 216 -15.44 -2.02 16.16
C GLY A 216 -15.03 -1.54 14.77
N ILE A 217 -13.95 -0.75 14.66
CA ILE A 217 -13.44 -0.27 13.35
C ILE A 217 -13.02 -1.46 12.47
N VAL A 218 -12.29 -2.43 13.02
CA VAL A 218 -11.85 -3.63 12.29
C VAL A 218 -13.05 -4.39 11.75
N SER A 219 -14.07 -4.61 12.58
CA SER A 219 -15.29 -5.31 12.16
C SER A 219 -16.02 -4.57 11.03
N MET A 220 -16.16 -3.25 11.13
CA MET A 220 -16.90 -2.44 10.14
C MET A 220 -16.15 -2.24 8.82
N LEU A 221 -14.80 -2.28 8.83
CA LEU A 221 -13.96 -2.16 7.64
C LEU A 221 -13.52 -3.49 7.05
N HIS A 222 -13.88 -4.62 7.67
CA HIS A 222 -13.60 -5.93 7.13
C HIS A 222 -14.24 -6.07 5.74
N HIS A 223 -13.45 -6.52 4.76
CA HIS A 223 -13.90 -6.74 3.41
C HIS A 223 -13.08 -7.84 2.73
N ASN A 224 -13.79 -8.72 2.03
CA ASN A 224 -13.22 -9.68 1.10
C ASN A 224 -13.91 -9.49 -0.25
N GLU A 225 -13.16 -8.99 -1.22
CA GLU A 225 -13.70 -8.65 -2.54
C GLU A 225 -14.29 -9.87 -3.27
N PHE A 226 -13.70 -11.06 -3.09
CA PHE A 226 -14.16 -12.27 -3.76
C PHE A 226 -15.41 -12.86 -3.11
N GLU A 227 -15.51 -12.85 -1.78
CA GLU A 227 -16.75 -13.21 -1.10
C GLU A 227 -17.90 -12.28 -1.47
N PHE A 228 -17.62 -10.97 -1.53
CA PHE A 228 -18.58 -9.96 -1.99
C PHE A 228 -19.03 -10.23 -3.42
N ASN A 229 -18.10 -10.35 -4.38
CA ASN A 229 -18.48 -10.45 -5.79
C ASN A 229 -19.00 -11.85 -6.17
N ARG A 230 -18.74 -12.89 -5.37
CA ARG A 230 -19.38 -14.20 -5.54
C ARG A 230 -20.90 -14.11 -5.37
N LYS A 231 -21.35 -13.26 -4.45
CA LYS A 231 -22.77 -12.96 -4.20
C LYS A 231 -23.31 -11.93 -5.18
N ALA A 232 -22.60 -10.81 -5.35
CA ALA A 232 -23.08 -9.68 -6.16
C ALA A 232 -23.02 -9.93 -7.68
N ARG A 233 -22.10 -10.79 -8.14
CA ARG A 233 -21.90 -11.18 -9.54
C ARG A 233 -21.75 -9.98 -10.48
N PHE A 234 -21.04 -8.94 -10.06
CA PHE A 234 -20.73 -7.82 -10.93
C PHE A 234 -19.64 -8.18 -11.94
N ARG A 235 -19.78 -7.66 -13.16
CA ARG A 235 -18.85 -7.85 -14.27
C ARG A 235 -17.85 -6.70 -14.36
N TYR A 236 -16.62 -7.06 -14.64
CA TYR A 236 -15.46 -6.19 -14.83
C TYR A 236 -14.74 -6.56 -16.14
N PRO A 237 -15.36 -6.30 -17.32
CA PRO A 237 -14.80 -6.69 -18.61
C PRO A 237 -13.47 -6.00 -18.93
N GLY A 238 -12.62 -6.69 -19.71
CA GLY A 238 -11.32 -6.21 -20.16
C GLY A 238 -10.61 -7.24 -21.05
N LYS A 239 -9.58 -6.81 -21.78
CA LYS A 239 -8.81 -7.70 -22.68
C LYS A 239 -7.60 -8.37 -22.02
N ALA A 240 -7.04 -7.73 -20.99
CA ALA A 240 -5.83 -8.15 -20.29
C ALA A 240 -6.14 -8.36 -18.80
N LEU A 241 -7.02 -9.32 -18.53
CA LEU A 241 -7.60 -9.52 -17.20
C LEU A 241 -6.58 -10.11 -16.22
N ALA A 242 -5.76 -11.07 -16.62
CA ALA A 242 -4.77 -11.72 -15.76
C ALA A 242 -3.39 -11.07 -15.81
N GLU A 243 -3.15 -10.13 -16.74
CA GLU A 243 -1.83 -9.53 -16.90
C GLU A 243 -1.24 -8.97 -15.59
N TYR A 244 0.00 -9.38 -15.29
CA TYR A 244 0.79 -9.10 -14.09
C TYR A 244 0.30 -9.76 -12.80
N ALA A 245 -0.66 -10.70 -12.85
CA ALA A 245 -1.11 -11.43 -11.66
C ALA A 245 0.04 -12.19 -10.96
N GLU A 246 1.07 -12.61 -11.69
CA GLU A 246 2.27 -13.27 -11.13
C GLU A 246 3.11 -12.38 -10.20
N ILE A 247 2.90 -11.05 -10.19
CA ILE A 247 3.51 -10.17 -9.19
C ILE A 247 3.02 -10.56 -7.78
N VAL A 248 1.77 -10.98 -7.68
CA VAL A 248 1.15 -11.48 -6.45
C VAL A 248 1.23 -12.99 -6.38
N LEU A 249 0.89 -13.70 -7.46
CA LEU A 249 0.82 -15.17 -7.52
C LEU A 249 2.10 -15.75 -8.12
N PHE A 250 3.16 -15.75 -7.34
CA PHE A 250 4.49 -16.15 -7.81
C PHE A 250 4.78 -17.65 -7.65
N THR A 251 3.97 -18.40 -6.90
CA THR A 251 4.18 -19.85 -6.70
C THR A 251 3.08 -20.68 -7.38
N CYS A 252 3.48 -21.71 -8.13
CA CYS A 252 2.53 -22.62 -8.77
C CYS A 252 1.85 -23.55 -7.75
N PRO A 253 0.51 -23.68 -7.75
CA PRO A 253 -0.21 -24.50 -6.79
C PRO A 253 -0.25 -26.00 -7.16
N GLN A 254 0.27 -26.35 -8.34
CA GLN A 254 0.34 -27.74 -8.80
C GLN A 254 1.72 -28.37 -8.54
N CYS A 255 2.81 -27.67 -8.85
CA CYS A 255 4.17 -28.19 -8.68
C CYS A 255 4.99 -27.45 -7.63
N GLU A 256 4.41 -26.43 -6.98
CA GLU A 256 5.07 -25.58 -5.98
C GLU A 256 6.32 -24.83 -6.46
N ALA A 257 6.63 -24.86 -7.76
CA ALA A 257 7.74 -24.10 -8.31
C ALA A 257 7.50 -22.59 -8.10
N MET A 258 8.52 -21.89 -7.59
CA MET A 258 8.48 -20.45 -7.32
C MET A 258 8.97 -19.66 -8.53
N SER A 259 8.38 -18.49 -8.73
CA SER A 259 8.68 -17.52 -9.80
C SER A 259 8.50 -18.05 -11.22
N THR A 260 7.69 -19.11 -11.39
CA THR A 260 7.40 -19.77 -12.69
C THR A 260 6.07 -19.34 -13.30
N MET A 261 5.23 -18.63 -12.56
CA MET A 261 3.93 -18.16 -13.04
C MET A 261 4.11 -17.01 -14.05
N ARG A 262 3.36 -17.02 -15.15
CA ARG A 262 3.37 -15.99 -16.20
C ARG A 262 1.96 -15.74 -16.70
N SER A 263 1.61 -14.48 -16.88
CA SER A 263 0.29 -14.11 -17.41
C SER A 263 0.33 -13.58 -18.85
N HIS A 264 -0.72 -13.89 -19.59
CA HIS A 264 -0.96 -13.36 -20.94
C HIS A 264 -2.47 -13.18 -21.14
N ASP A 265 -2.90 -11.98 -21.52
CA ASP A 265 -4.32 -11.60 -21.64
C ASP A 265 -5.13 -11.93 -20.37
N ASP A 266 -6.02 -12.90 -20.44
CA ASP A 266 -6.86 -13.40 -19.34
C ASP A 266 -6.34 -14.71 -18.73
N ARG A 267 -5.12 -15.14 -19.07
CA ARG A 267 -4.55 -16.41 -18.64
C ARG A 267 -3.36 -16.24 -17.70
N LEU A 268 -3.19 -17.21 -16.80
CA LEU A 268 -2.05 -17.35 -15.91
C LEU A 268 -1.56 -18.80 -15.95
N SER A 269 -0.32 -19.02 -16.35
CA SER A 269 0.27 -20.34 -16.56
C SER A 269 1.62 -20.53 -15.86
N CYS A 270 1.96 -21.77 -15.54
CA CYS A 270 3.23 -22.16 -14.94
C CYS A 270 4.19 -22.66 -16.03
N SER A 271 5.37 -22.03 -16.16
CA SER A 271 6.40 -22.43 -17.12
C SER A 271 7.10 -23.76 -16.78
N SER A 272 6.92 -24.28 -15.56
CA SER A 272 7.56 -25.52 -15.10
C SER A 272 6.73 -26.78 -15.32
N CYS A 273 5.41 -26.73 -15.04
CA CYS A 273 4.55 -27.92 -15.12
C CYS A 273 3.35 -27.76 -16.06
N GLY A 274 3.18 -26.60 -16.72
CA GLY A 274 2.08 -26.33 -17.64
C GLY A 274 0.71 -26.11 -16.98
N TYR A 275 0.63 -25.99 -15.65
CA TYR A 275 -0.62 -25.63 -14.97
C TYR A 275 -1.13 -24.29 -15.51
N GLU A 276 -2.43 -24.19 -15.81
CA GLU A 276 -3.00 -22.99 -16.42
C GLU A 276 -4.44 -22.74 -15.98
N VAL A 277 -4.73 -21.47 -15.70
CA VAL A 277 -6.06 -20.97 -15.38
C VAL A 277 -6.41 -19.73 -16.21
N ARG A 278 -7.70 -19.48 -16.40
CA ARG A 278 -8.25 -18.27 -17.01
C ARG A 278 -8.95 -17.41 -15.95
N TYR A 279 -8.58 -16.14 -15.82
CA TYR A 279 -9.21 -15.17 -14.95
C TYR A 279 -10.39 -14.49 -15.65
N ASP A 280 -11.61 -14.72 -15.17
CA ASP A 280 -12.83 -14.24 -15.79
C ASP A 280 -13.21 -12.79 -15.42
N GLU A 281 -14.28 -12.28 -16.05
CA GLU A 281 -14.78 -10.92 -15.82
C GLU A 281 -15.44 -10.74 -14.44
N TYR A 282 -15.63 -11.80 -13.67
CA TYR A 282 -16.20 -11.74 -12.32
C TYR A 282 -15.10 -11.78 -11.24
N GLY A 283 -13.84 -11.94 -11.65
CA GLY A 283 -12.71 -11.99 -10.75
C GLY A 283 -12.35 -13.39 -10.27
N PHE A 284 -12.77 -14.44 -10.98
CA PHE A 284 -12.50 -15.83 -10.58
C PHE A 284 -11.68 -16.57 -11.63
N PHE A 285 -10.85 -17.52 -11.16
CA PHE A 285 -10.10 -18.43 -12.00
C PHE A 285 -10.97 -19.61 -12.44
N GLN A 286 -10.85 -19.96 -13.72
CA GLN A 286 -11.45 -21.13 -14.35
C GLN A 286 -10.31 -22.06 -14.80
N PRO A 287 -10.44 -23.40 -14.64
CA PRO A 287 -9.39 -24.32 -15.05
C PRO A 287 -9.21 -24.31 -16.57
N VAL A 288 -7.96 -24.41 -17.01
CA VAL A 288 -7.59 -24.69 -18.42
C VAL A 288 -6.80 -25.98 -18.48
N THR A 289 -5.70 -26.07 -17.72
CA THR A 289 -4.81 -27.23 -17.66
C THR A 289 -4.52 -27.57 -16.21
N GLY A 290 -4.83 -28.81 -15.82
CA GLY A 290 -4.77 -29.28 -14.43
C GLY A 290 -6.00 -28.92 -13.60
N ASP A 291 -6.12 -29.53 -12.42
CA ASP A 291 -7.26 -29.30 -11.52
C ASP A 291 -7.18 -27.91 -10.89
N LEU A 292 -8.31 -27.19 -10.86
CA LEU A 292 -8.39 -25.88 -10.20
C LEU A 292 -8.06 -26.03 -8.71
N LYS A 293 -6.97 -25.39 -8.26
CA LYS A 293 -6.57 -25.40 -6.84
C LYS A 293 -7.20 -24.27 -6.04
N PHE A 294 -7.28 -23.09 -6.66
CA PHE A 294 -7.86 -21.88 -6.09
C PHE A 294 -8.65 -21.14 -7.17
N ASP A 295 -9.83 -20.65 -6.83
CA ASP A 295 -10.69 -19.94 -7.78
C ASP A 295 -10.53 -18.42 -7.71
N ASN A 296 -9.65 -17.89 -6.86
CA ASN A 296 -9.41 -16.45 -6.74
C ASN A 296 -7.98 -16.13 -6.28
N ILE A 297 -7.60 -14.85 -6.37
CA ILE A 297 -6.24 -14.38 -6.05
C ILE A 297 -5.96 -14.44 -4.55
N HIS A 298 -6.94 -14.15 -3.70
CA HIS A 298 -6.74 -14.11 -2.25
C HIS A 298 -6.40 -15.49 -1.70
N ASP A 299 -7.19 -16.52 -2.04
CA ASP A 299 -6.95 -17.87 -1.52
C ASP A 299 -5.63 -18.45 -2.01
N TRP A 300 -5.27 -18.20 -3.28
CA TRP A 300 -3.97 -18.60 -3.81
C TRP A 300 -2.83 -17.84 -3.12
N HIS A 301 -2.94 -16.52 -2.98
CA HIS A 301 -1.94 -15.69 -2.30
C HIS A 301 -1.74 -16.16 -0.85
N LYS A 302 -2.82 -16.33 -0.10
CA LYS A 302 -2.83 -16.82 1.29
C LYS A 302 -2.18 -18.19 1.44
N TRP A 303 -2.38 -19.10 0.47
CA TRP A 303 -1.76 -20.42 0.48
C TRP A 303 -0.24 -20.38 0.26
N GLN A 304 0.26 -19.54 -0.64
CA GLN A 304 1.70 -19.51 -0.95
C GLN A 304 2.53 -18.77 0.12
N GLU A 305 1.95 -17.93 0.97
CA GLU A 305 2.69 -17.20 2.00
C GLU A 305 3.45 -18.12 2.98
N PRO A 306 2.79 -19.08 3.67
CA PRO A 306 3.50 -19.98 4.57
C PRO A 306 4.52 -20.84 3.84
N LEU A 307 4.28 -21.21 2.57
CA LEU A 307 5.23 -21.96 1.76
C LEU A 307 6.51 -21.16 1.46
N LEU A 308 6.40 -19.85 1.24
CA LEU A 308 7.57 -18.97 1.09
C LEU A 308 8.36 -18.91 2.41
N TYR A 309 7.67 -18.73 3.54
CA TYR A 309 8.31 -18.63 4.85
C TYR A 309 9.03 -19.92 5.25
N GLU A 310 8.40 -21.07 5.06
CA GLU A 310 9.02 -22.37 5.33
C GLU A 310 10.28 -22.60 4.47
N ARG A 311 10.28 -22.15 3.21
CA ARG A 311 11.46 -22.21 2.34
C ARG A 311 12.58 -21.28 2.80
N LEU A 312 12.24 -20.07 3.24
CA LEU A 312 13.20 -19.15 3.83
C LEU A 312 13.79 -19.70 5.12
N ASP A 313 12.97 -20.32 5.97
CA ASP A 313 13.42 -20.95 7.22
C ASP A 313 14.40 -22.09 6.93
N ARG A 314 14.05 -23.00 6.01
CA ARG A 314 14.95 -24.07 5.57
C ARG A 314 16.25 -23.54 4.96
N TYR A 315 16.18 -22.46 4.19
CA TYR A 315 17.35 -21.81 3.59
C TYR A 315 18.29 -21.23 4.67
N VAL A 316 17.73 -20.56 5.69
CA VAL A 316 18.48 -20.03 6.84
C VAL A 316 19.11 -21.18 7.66
N ASP A 317 18.31 -22.18 8.02
CA ASP A 317 18.73 -23.30 8.89
C ASP A 317 19.75 -24.20 8.18
N GLY A 318 19.60 -24.37 6.86
CA GLY A 318 20.54 -25.08 6.00
C GLY A 318 21.89 -24.38 5.82
N LYS A 319 22.02 -23.13 6.28
CA LYS A 319 23.22 -22.28 6.14
C LYS A 319 23.67 -22.16 4.67
N ASP A 320 22.71 -22.08 3.76
CA ASP A 320 23.01 -21.91 2.34
C ASP A 320 23.68 -20.54 2.12
N THR A 321 24.71 -20.54 1.29
CA THR A 321 25.53 -19.37 0.98
C THR A 321 25.21 -18.76 -0.37
N ALA A 322 24.44 -19.46 -1.22
CA ALA A 322 23.94 -18.93 -2.47
C ALA A 322 22.79 -17.93 -2.22
N ALA A 323 22.59 -16.97 -3.12
CA ALA A 323 21.47 -16.04 -3.00
C ALA A 323 20.12 -16.77 -3.19
N PHE A 324 19.15 -16.50 -2.34
CA PHE A 324 17.83 -17.13 -2.39
C PHE A 324 17.02 -16.70 -3.63
N PHE A 325 17.13 -15.44 -4.04
CA PHE A 325 16.76 -14.99 -5.39
C PHE A 325 17.59 -13.79 -5.80
N SER A 326 17.72 -13.61 -7.13
CA SER A 326 18.51 -12.54 -7.74
C SER A 326 17.77 -11.94 -8.92
N GLU A 327 17.85 -10.62 -9.06
CA GLU A 327 17.06 -9.86 -10.05
C GLU A 327 17.87 -8.68 -10.59
N GLU A 328 17.64 -8.32 -11.85
CA GLU A 328 18.23 -7.11 -12.43
C GLU A 328 17.45 -5.87 -11.99
N VAL A 329 18.14 -4.83 -11.53
CA VAL A 329 17.54 -3.66 -10.89
C VAL A 329 18.20 -2.35 -11.30
N THR A 330 17.44 -1.28 -11.14
CA THR A 330 17.95 0.09 -11.04
C THR A 330 17.81 0.56 -9.61
N VAL A 331 18.89 1.08 -9.02
CA VAL A 331 18.94 1.58 -7.65
C VAL A 331 19.10 3.09 -7.66
N GLU A 332 18.19 3.76 -6.96
CA GLU A 332 18.21 5.17 -6.65
C GLU A 332 18.42 5.34 -5.13
N ILE A 333 19.33 6.22 -4.72
CA ILE A 333 19.60 6.50 -3.31
C ILE A 333 19.24 7.96 -3.01
N GLY A 334 18.55 8.21 -1.90
CA GLY A 334 18.23 9.56 -1.46
C GLY A 334 18.01 9.68 0.04
N TYR A 335 17.26 10.70 0.44
CA TYR A 335 16.98 11.01 1.84
C TYR A 335 15.59 11.63 1.97
N LYS A 336 14.67 10.97 2.70
CA LYS A 336 13.30 11.45 2.93
C LYS A 336 12.58 11.85 1.63
N SER A 337 12.14 13.11 1.54
CA SER A 337 11.42 13.68 0.38
C SER A 337 12.36 14.37 -0.62
N MET A 338 13.68 14.22 -0.48
CA MET A 338 14.62 14.79 -1.46
C MET A 338 14.55 14.02 -2.78
N PRO A 339 14.82 14.68 -3.92
CA PRO A 339 14.98 13.99 -5.20
C PRO A 339 16.04 12.90 -5.04
N LEU A 340 15.73 11.70 -5.50
CA LEU A 340 16.67 10.59 -5.48
C LEU A 340 17.77 10.87 -6.51
N GLU A 341 19.01 10.56 -6.15
CA GLU A 341 20.11 10.56 -7.12
C GLU A 341 20.06 9.20 -7.84
N ALA A 342 19.78 9.22 -9.15
CA ALA A 342 19.87 8.04 -10.00
C ALA A 342 21.33 7.57 -9.99
N TYR A 343 21.57 6.32 -9.59
CA TYR A 343 22.95 5.91 -9.35
C TYR A 343 23.37 4.65 -10.13
N ARG A 344 22.60 3.55 -10.14
CA ARG A 344 23.20 2.27 -10.59
C ARG A 344 22.22 1.28 -11.24
N GLN A 345 22.48 0.86 -12.47
CA GLN A 345 21.98 -0.41 -13.01
C GLN A 345 22.89 -1.55 -12.55
N GLY A 346 22.30 -2.67 -12.17
CA GLY A 346 23.04 -3.89 -11.82
C GLY A 346 22.11 -4.95 -11.25
N SER A 347 22.62 -5.79 -10.36
CA SER A 347 21.88 -6.95 -9.85
C SER A 347 21.68 -6.83 -8.34
N ILE A 348 20.51 -7.26 -7.86
CA ILE A 348 20.23 -7.45 -6.44
C ILE A 348 20.24 -8.93 -6.11
N HIS A 349 20.83 -9.28 -4.97
CA HIS A 349 20.91 -10.64 -4.47
C HIS A 349 20.42 -10.66 -3.02
N PHE A 350 19.44 -11.51 -2.74
CA PHE A 350 18.86 -11.64 -1.39
C PHE A 350 19.47 -12.85 -0.68
N PHE A 351 20.00 -12.63 0.51
CA PHE A 351 20.52 -13.64 1.41
C PHE A 351 19.74 -13.63 2.73
N ALA A 352 20.07 -14.57 3.63
CA ALA A 352 19.43 -14.71 4.94
C ALA A 352 19.63 -13.48 5.84
N ASP A 353 20.82 -12.89 5.78
CA ASP A 353 21.29 -11.84 6.69
C ASP A 353 21.46 -10.48 6.01
N ARG A 354 21.53 -10.44 4.67
CA ARG A 354 21.80 -9.22 3.90
C ARG A 354 21.15 -9.20 2.51
N ILE A 355 21.13 -8.02 1.94
CA ILE A 355 20.84 -7.76 0.52
C ILE A 355 22.12 -7.19 -0.09
N ASP A 356 22.64 -7.86 -1.11
CA ASP A 356 23.80 -7.37 -1.86
C ASP A 356 23.33 -6.70 -3.15
N ILE A 357 23.81 -5.47 -3.39
CA ILE A 357 23.55 -4.70 -4.59
C ILE A 357 24.87 -4.57 -5.35
N SER A 358 24.95 -5.21 -6.51
CA SER A 358 26.09 -5.12 -7.42
C SER A 358 25.79 -4.15 -8.56
N ALA A 359 26.79 -3.41 -9.03
CA ALA A 359 26.67 -2.53 -10.19
C ALA A 359 27.98 -2.50 -10.96
N LYS A 360 27.91 -2.43 -12.31
CA LYS A 360 29.12 -2.45 -13.15
C LYS A 360 30.09 -1.33 -12.74
N GLY A 361 31.34 -1.70 -12.45
CA GLY A 361 32.42 -0.76 -12.11
C GLY A 361 32.40 -0.23 -10.68
N HIS A 362 31.59 -0.81 -9.78
CA HIS A 362 31.50 -0.40 -8.39
C HIS A 362 31.62 -1.60 -7.45
N GLU A 363 32.11 -1.36 -6.23
CA GLU A 363 32.04 -2.34 -5.15
C GLU A 363 30.58 -2.67 -4.81
N THR A 364 30.34 -3.94 -4.49
CA THR A 364 29.07 -4.45 -4.00
C THR A 364 28.70 -3.75 -2.70
N GLU A 365 27.48 -3.24 -2.64
CA GLU A 365 26.92 -2.62 -1.45
C GLU A 365 26.07 -3.64 -0.71
N SER A 366 26.54 -4.07 0.46
CA SER A 366 25.86 -5.05 1.32
C SER A 366 25.05 -4.36 2.41
N LEU A 367 23.75 -4.63 2.43
CA LEU A 367 22.78 -4.04 3.35
C LEU A 367 22.25 -5.13 4.28
N SER A 368 22.58 -5.06 5.57
CA SER A 368 22.07 -6.01 6.57
C SER A 368 20.55 -5.97 6.67
N ILE A 369 19.89 -7.14 6.69
CA ILE A 369 18.44 -7.27 6.83
C ILE A 369 17.95 -6.57 8.10
N GLY A 370 18.54 -6.85 9.27
CA GLY A 370 18.17 -6.19 10.53
C GLY A 370 18.38 -4.67 10.59
N GLY A 371 19.06 -4.08 9.59
CA GLY A 371 19.23 -2.63 9.46
C GLY A 371 18.15 -1.95 8.61
N ILE A 372 17.24 -2.71 8.01
CA ILE A 372 16.20 -2.23 7.11
C ILE A 372 15.03 -1.65 7.91
N VAL A 373 14.71 -0.38 7.68
CA VAL A 373 13.61 0.31 8.37
C VAL A 373 12.64 0.90 7.34
N GLY A 374 11.35 0.83 7.64
CA GLY A 374 10.31 1.48 6.82
C GLY A 374 10.14 0.86 5.44
N LEU A 375 10.38 -0.45 5.32
CA LEU A 375 10.19 -1.23 4.09
C LEU A 375 8.79 -1.04 3.51
N ASN A 376 8.73 -0.76 2.21
CA ASN A 376 7.48 -0.50 1.52
C ASN A 376 7.59 -0.69 0.01
N VAL A 377 6.57 -1.29 -0.60
CA VAL A 377 6.45 -1.35 -2.07
C VAL A 377 5.71 -0.13 -2.61
N GLN A 378 6.29 0.58 -3.57
CA GLN A 378 5.71 1.71 -4.30
C GLN A 378 5.47 1.32 -5.76
N ASN A 379 4.33 1.76 -6.33
CA ASN A 379 4.00 1.56 -7.75
C ASN A 379 4.19 0.13 -8.28
N LYS A 380 4.04 -0.89 -7.43
CA LYS A 380 4.15 -2.34 -7.73
C LYS A 380 5.56 -2.84 -8.03
N GLU A 381 6.37 -2.00 -8.66
CA GLU A 381 7.69 -2.33 -9.23
C GLU A 381 8.89 -1.82 -8.39
N ARG A 382 8.64 -1.05 -7.32
CA ARG A 382 9.69 -0.38 -6.55
C ARG A 382 9.67 -0.79 -5.08
N LEU A 383 10.77 -1.36 -4.60
CA LEU A 383 10.99 -1.58 -3.19
C LEU A 383 11.70 -0.35 -2.60
N GLU A 384 11.16 0.22 -1.53
CA GLU A 384 11.77 1.32 -0.80
C GLU A 384 12.01 0.97 0.67
N PHE A 385 13.17 1.36 1.19
CA PHE A 385 13.48 1.23 2.61
C PHE A 385 14.63 2.15 3.00
N TYR A 386 14.76 2.40 4.30
CA TYR A 386 15.92 3.06 4.88
C TYR A 386 16.93 2.03 5.36
N HIS A 387 18.22 2.34 5.19
CA HIS A 387 19.32 1.68 5.88
C HIS A 387 20.26 2.78 6.39
N GLY A 388 20.36 2.91 7.71
CA GLY A 388 20.98 4.07 8.35
C GLY A 388 20.25 5.39 8.04
N GLU A 389 20.96 6.40 7.55
CA GLU A 389 20.33 7.67 7.09
C GLU A 389 19.82 7.58 5.64
N ASP A 390 20.26 6.61 4.85
CA ASP A 390 20.04 6.58 3.40
C ASP A 390 18.74 5.84 3.06
N LEU A 391 17.97 6.42 2.13
CA LEU A 391 16.78 5.81 1.55
C LEU A 391 17.16 5.14 0.24
N PHE A 392 16.98 3.83 0.18
CA PHE A 392 17.13 3.03 -1.02
C PHE A 392 15.78 2.91 -1.72
N ARG A 393 15.78 3.09 -3.04
CA ARG A 393 14.68 2.71 -3.93
C ARG A 393 15.24 1.79 -4.99
N ILE A 394 14.71 0.59 -5.04
CA ILE A 394 15.14 -0.48 -5.92
C ILE A 394 13.98 -0.77 -6.87
N THR A 395 14.22 -0.60 -8.17
CA THR A 395 13.23 -0.84 -9.23
C THR A 395 13.68 -2.03 -10.05
N ALA A 396 12.86 -3.07 -10.16
CA ALA A 396 13.18 -4.20 -11.04
C ALA A 396 13.22 -3.76 -12.52
N ALA A 397 14.17 -4.33 -13.27
CA ALA A 397 14.27 -4.13 -14.71
C ALA A 397 13.10 -4.80 -15.45
N ASP A 398 12.69 -6.00 -15.00
CA ASP A 398 11.47 -6.65 -15.46
C ASP A 398 10.26 -6.09 -14.69
N PRO A 399 9.28 -5.44 -15.33
CA PRO A 399 8.07 -4.99 -14.66
C PRO A 399 7.16 -6.13 -14.15
N ARG A 400 7.46 -7.40 -14.50
CA ARG A 400 6.79 -8.59 -13.97
C ARG A 400 7.49 -9.19 -12.74
N ALA A 401 8.62 -8.62 -12.31
CA ALA A 401 9.30 -9.08 -11.11
C ALA A 401 8.38 -9.01 -9.88
N CYS A 402 8.46 -10.04 -9.03
CA CYS A 402 7.55 -10.20 -7.89
C CYS A 402 8.06 -9.40 -6.69
N ILE A 403 7.94 -8.07 -6.71
CA ILE A 403 8.42 -7.20 -5.62
C ILE A 403 7.71 -7.51 -4.29
N LEU A 404 6.47 -7.99 -4.34
CA LEU A 404 5.75 -8.46 -3.14
C LEU A 404 6.50 -9.62 -2.45
N LYS A 405 7.01 -10.59 -3.23
CA LYS A 405 7.86 -11.68 -2.71
C LYS A 405 9.09 -11.13 -2.00
N TRP A 406 9.71 -10.07 -2.53
CA TRP A 406 10.87 -9.44 -1.90
C TRP A 406 10.49 -8.78 -0.57
N ASP A 407 9.37 -8.04 -0.53
CA ASP A 407 8.87 -7.42 0.69
C ASP A 407 8.55 -8.46 1.77
N MET A 408 7.86 -9.55 1.40
CA MET A 408 7.54 -10.67 2.29
C MET A 408 8.80 -11.35 2.83
N ALA A 409 9.78 -11.64 1.95
CA ALA A 409 11.01 -12.29 2.35
C ALA A 409 11.83 -11.43 3.33
N VAL A 410 11.99 -10.14 3.04
CA VAL A 410 12.73 -9.22 3.91
C VAL A 410 12.04 -9.05 5.25
N ARG A 411 10.70 -8.93 5.30
CA ARG A 411 9.95 -8.86 6.58
C ARG A 411 10.16 -10.11 7.42
N HIS A 412 9.97 -11.29 6.82
CA HIS A 412 10.14 -12.56 7.52
C HIS A 412 11.54 -12.72 8.10
N LEU A 413 12.58 -12.47 7.30
CA LEU A 413 13.97 -12.55 7.73
C LEU A 413 14.31 -11.47 8.79
N HIS A 414 13.75 -10.28 8.67
CA HIS A 414 13.92 -9.21 9.65
C HIS A 414 13.28 -9.57 11.00
N ASP A 415 12.07 -10.14 10.99
CA ASP A 415 11.38 -10.53 12.22
C ASP A 415 12.08 -11.70 12.93
N ARG A 416 12.69 -12.64 12.19
CA ARG A 416 13.55 -13.68 12.78
C ARG A 416 14.82 -13.15 13.45
N GLN A 417 15.31 -11.98 13.03
CA GLN A 417 16.51 -11.37 13.61
C GLN A 417 16.21 -10.50 14.83
N LYS A 418 14.93 -10.18 15.09
CA LYS A 418 14.56 -9.49 16.32
C LYS A 418 14.78 -10.44 17.50
N PRO A 419 15.43 -10.00 18.59
CA PRO A 419 15.40 -10.77 19.83
C PRO A 419 13.94 -11.00 20.22
N GLU A 420 13.62 -12.20 20.72
CA GLU A 420 12.29 -12.47 21.28
C GLU A 420 11.95 -11.37 22.29
N GLU A 421 10.96 -10.54 21.97
CA GLU A 421 10.39 -9.61 22.94
C GLU A 421 9.77 -10.49 24.03
N GLN A 422 10.40 -10.51 25.21
CA GLN A 422 9.80 -11.14 26.38
C GLN A 422 8.41 -10.51 26.59
N PRO A 423 7.33 -11.31 26.61
CA PRO A 423 6.00 -10.76 26.80
C PRO A 423 5.87 -10.25 28.23
N GLY A 424 5.85 -8.92 28.39
CA GLY A 424 5.43 -8.22 29.61
C GLY A 424 6.55 -7.71 30.50
N ALA A 425 6.77 -6.39 30.46
CA ALA A 425 7.28 -5.59 31.57
C ALA A 425 6.51 -4.27 31.64
#